data_AF-X1QBS3-F1
#
_entry.id   AF-X1QBS3-F1
#
_cell.length_a   1.000
_cell.length_b   1.000
_cell.length_c   1.000
_cell.angle_alpha   90.00
_cell.angle_beta   90.00
_cell.angle_gamma   90.00
#
_symmetry.space_group_name_H-M   'P 1'
#
loop_
_entity.id
_entity.type
_entity.pdbx_description
1 polymer ?
#
loop_
_entity_poly.entity_id
_entity_poly.type
_entity_poly.pdbx_seq_one_letter_code
_entity_poly.pdbx_strand_id
1 'polypeptide(L)'
;MEEELEKFIQDVHNEPFNFLSNNCVHKHARIVRKARELGHDASLMGCISVIPIRPLAGVPFIGPHIYAKVDDKVVDVSMEPELEKTIWPNKNILRLAPINVSKLRPMNPEEGPPLPAALPKWPGRNRR
;
A
#
# COMPACT_ATOMS: atom_id res chain seq x y z
N MET A 1 -3.80 -15.59 -12.56
CA MET A 1 -3.21 -15.51 -11.22
C MET A 1 -3.58 -16.82 -10.56
N GLU A 2 -2.68 -17.43 -9.80
CA GLU A 2 -2.94 -18.74 -9.20
C GLU A 2 -4.10 -18.65 -8.18
N GLU A 3 -4.92 -19.71 -8.06
CA GLU A 3 -6.10 -19.73 -7.16
C GLU A 3 -5.74 -19.41 -5.71
N GLU A 4 -4.57 -19.86 -5.24
CA GLU A 4 -4.09 -19.57 -3.90
C GLU A 4 -3.87 -18.06 -3.66
N LEU A 5 -3.26 -17.37 -4.64
CA LEU A 5 -3.01 -15.94 -4.53
C LEU A 5 -4.30 -15.12 -4.63
N GLU A 6 -5.22 -15.52 -5.51
CA GLU A 6 -6.54 -14.87 -5.61
C GLU A 6 -7.33 -15.01 -4.31
N LYS A 7 -7.34 -16.20 -3.70
CA LYS A 7 -7.96 -16.43 -2.40
C LYS A 7 -7.33 -15.56 -1.31
N PHE A 8 -5.99 -15.51 -1.25
CA PHE A 8 -5.29 -14.68 -0.27
C PHE A 8 -5.62 -13.18 -0.42
N ILE A 9 -5.67 -12.68 -1.66
CA ILE A 9 -6.06 -11.29 -1.94
C ILE A 9 -7.50 -11.04 -1.47
N GLN A 10 -8.42 -11.97 -1.72
CA GLN A 10 -9.80 -11.85 -1.28
C GLN A 10 -9.93 -11.84 0.25
N ASP A 11 -9.16 -12.67 0.95
CA ASP A 11 -9.13 -12.69 2.41
C ASP A 11 -8.63 -11.34 2.95
N VAL A 12 -7.52 -10.81 2.43
CA VAL A 12 -6.97 -9.48 2.80
C VAL A 12 -7.96 -8.35 2.47
N HIS A 13 -8.69 -8.47 1.37
CA HIS A 13 -9.72 -7.50 0.98
C HIS A 13 -10.83 -7.42 2.01
N ASN A 14 -11.29 -8.56 2.51
CA ASN A 14 -12.39 -8.65 3.47
C ASN A 14 -11.99 -8.23 4.90
N GLU A 15 -10.70 -8.07 5.20
CA GLU A 15 -10.28 -7.60 6.52
C GLU A 15 -10.68 -6.14 6.76
N PRO A 16 -11.11 -5.76 7.98
CA PRO A 16 -11.52 -4.40 8.29
C PRO A 16 -10.35 -3.41 8.16
N PHE A 17 -10.61 -2.27 7.53
CA PHE A 17 -9.64 -1.20 7.39
C PHE A 17 -9.36 -0.53 8.74
N ASN A 18 -8.08 -0.28 9.01
CA ASN A 18 -7.64 0.50 10.15
C ASN A 18 -6.45 1.38 9.77
N PHE A 19 -6.58 2.69 9.98
CA PHE A 19 -5.55 3.68 9.63
C PHE A 19 -4.16 3.38 10.23
N LEU A 20 -4.10 2.83 11.45
CA LEU A 20 -2.85 2.60 12.18
C LEU A 20 -2.25 1.22 11.93
N SER A 21 -3.08 0.20 11.69
CA SER A 21 -2.62 -1.20 11.69
C SER A 21 -2.96 -1.99 10.43
N ASN A 22 -4.10 -1.75 9.79
CA ASN A 22 -4.58 -2.49 8.62
C ASN A 22 -5.01 -1.54 7.50
N ASN A 23 -4.07 -0.73 7.04
CA ASN A 23 -4.27 0.28 6.02
C ASN A 23 -3.74 -0.19 4.65
N CYS A 24 -3.79 0.71 3.65
CA CYS A 24 -3.32 0.43 2.29
C CYS A 24 -1.85 -0.01 2.23
N VAL A 25 -0.98 0.48 3.11
CA VAL A 25 0.42 0.05 3.14
C VAL A 25 0.51 -1.40 3.61
N HIS A 26 -0.13 -1.71 4.72
CA HIS A 26 -0.03 -3.03 5.36
C HIS A 26 -0.62 -4.13 4.48
N LYS A 27 -1.83 -3.92 3.98
CA LYS A 27 -2.54 -4.90 3.14
C LYS A 27 -1.74 -5.23 1.87
N HIS A 28 -1.28 -4.22 1.15
CA HIS A 28 -0.55 -4.43 -0.10
C HIS A 28 0.87 -4.96 0.11
N ALA A 29 1.54 -4.62 1.21
CA ALA A 29 2.82 -5.25 1.56
C ALA A 29 2.67 -6.76 1.77
N ARG A 30 1.60 -7.22 2.43
CA ARG A 30 1.29 -8.65 2.60
C ARG A 30 1.04 -9.35 1.27
N ILE A 31 0.24 -8.73 0.39
CA ILE A 31 -0.06 -9.27 -0.94
C ILE A 31 1.22 -9.37 -1.79
N VAL A 32 2.03 -8.32 -1.84
CA VAL A 32 3.30 -8.32 -2.59
C VAL A 32 4.24 -9.40 -2.07
N ARG A 33 4.33 -9.58 -0.75
CA ARG A 33 5.13 -10.66 -0.15
C ARG A 33 4.61 -12.03 -0.60
N LYS A 34 3.31 -12.29 -0.45
CA LYS A 34 2.71 -13.59 -0.81
C LYS A 34 2.84 -13.89 -2.31
N ALA A 35 2.63 -12.89 -3.17
CA ALA A 35 2.80 -13.04 -4.60
C ALA A 35 4.25 -13.41 -4.97
N ARG A 36 5.25 -12.77 -4.35
CA ARG A 36 6.67 -13.11 -4.54
C ARG A 36 7.02 -14.50 -4.03
N GLU A 37 6.46 -14.91 -2.90
CA GLU A 37 6.62 -16.28 -2.36
C GLU A 37 6.11 -17.34 -3.34
N LEU A 38 5.05 -17.03 -4.08
CA LEU A 38 4.46 -17.87 -5.12
C LEU A 38 5.12 -17.69 -6.51
N GLY A 39 6.23 -16.93 -6.60
CA GLY A 39 7.00 -16.78 -7.83
C GLY A 39 6.46 -15.73 -8.83
N HIS A 40 5.50 -14.90 -8.43
CA HIS A 40 4.96 -13.83 -9.27
C HIS A 40 5.83 -12.56 -9.22
N ASP A 41 5.86 -11.80 -10.33
CA ASP A 41 6.43 -10.45 -10.30
C ASP A 41 5.46 -9.51 -9.60
N ALA A 42 5.83 -9.08 -8.39
CA ALA A 42 5.01 -8.18 -7.60
C ALA A 42 5.79 -6.97 -7.09
N SER A 43 5.17 -5.80 -7.20
CA SER A 43 5.71 -4.52 -6.75
C SER A 43 4.67 -3.77 -5.91
N LEU A 44 5.15 -3.15 -4.85
CA LEU A 44 4.42 -2.11 -4.16
C LEU A 44 4.50 -0.82 -4.98
N MET A 45 3.35 -0.19 -5.21
CA MET A 45 3.21 1.05 -5.98
C MET A 45 2.73 2.16 -5.05
N GLY A 46 3.29 3.36 -5.21
CA GLY A 46 2.83 4.56 -4.51
C GLY A 46 2.32 5.61 -5.48
N CYS A 47 1.32 6.39 -5.08
CA CYS A 47 0.72 7.44 -5.89
C CYS A 47 0.03 8.49 -5.01
N ILE A 48 -0.45 9.57 -5.63
CA ILE A 48 -1.44 10.47 -5.04
C ILE A 48 -2.82 10.03 -5.54
N SER A 49 -3.70 9.61 -4.65
CA SER A 49 -5.09 9.29 -4.98
C SER A 49 -5.96 10.53 -4.96
N VAL A 50 -6.93 10.57 -5.87
CA VAL A 50 -8.03 11.53 -5.87
C VAL A 50 -9.33 10.73 -5.78
N ILE A 51 -10.04 10.90 -4.67
CA ILE A 51 -11.31 10.25 -4.39
C ILE A 51 -12.39 11.33 -4.38
N PRO A 52 -13.40 11.27 -5.26
CA PRO A 52 -14.43 12.31 -5.38
C PRO A 52 -15.49 12.26 -4.27
N ILE A 53 -15.11 11.83 -3.07
CA ILE A 53 -15.87 12.11 -1.86
C ILE A 53 -15.71 13.59 -1.51
N ARG A 54 -16.78 14.26 -1.07
CA ARG A 54 -16.79 15.70 -0.76
C ARG A 54 -16.85 15.96 0.75
N PRO A 55 -15.83 15.59 1.53
CA PRO A 55 -15.91 15.67 2.99
C PRO A 55 -15.91 17.11 3.52
N LEU A 56 -15.32 18.08 2.79
CA LEU A 56 -15.34 19.50 3.16
C LEU A 56 -15.28 20.40 1.90
N ALA A 57 -16.12 21.44 1.84
CA ALA A 57 -16.14 22.48 0.80
C ALA A 57 -16.27 22.01 -0.68
N GLY A 58 -16.76 20.79 -0.92
CA GLY A 58 -16.94 20.26 -2.29
C GLY A 58 -15.65 19.80 -2.97
N VAL A 59 -14.52 19.77 -2.26
CA VAL A 59 -13.22 19.33 -2.79
C VAL A 59 -13.11 17.80 -2.67
N PRO A 60 -12.61 17.10 -3.70
CA PRO A 60 -12.32 15.68 -3.59
C PRO A 60 -11.29 15.42 -2.49
N PHE A 61 -11.36 14.26 -1.85
CA PHE A 61 -10.31 13.81 -0.96
C PHE A 61 -9.05 13.47 -1.77
N ILE A 62 -7.94 14.16 -1.48
CA ILE A 62 -6.66 13.97 -2.14
C ILE A 62 -5.64 13.52 -1.09
N GLY A 63 -4.95 12.41 -1.32
CA GLY A 63 -4.01 11.88 -0.35
C GLY A 63 -3.02 10.87 -0.90
N PRO A 64 -2.00 10.50 -0.11
CA PRO A 64 -1.08 9.43 -0.48
C PRO A 64 -1.81 8.08 -0.51
N HIS A 65 -1.47 7.23 -1.48
CA HIS A 65 -2.07 5.92 -1.64
C HIS A 65 -1.06 4.88 -2.09
N ILE A 66 -1.16 3.68 -1.50
CA ILE A 66 -0.34 2.52 -1.81
C ILE A 66 -1.23 1.39 -2.33
N TYR A 67 -0.78 0.74 -3.39
CA TYR A 67 -1.43 -0.45 -3.94
C TYR A 67 -0.39 -1.46 -4.44
N ALA A 68 -0.82 -2.65 -4.85
CA ALA A 68 0.06 -3.68 -5.39
C ALA A 68 -0.09 -3.78 -6.92
N LYS A 69 1.02 -4.09 -7.59
CA LYS A 69 1.02 -4.50 -9.00
C LYS A 69 1.61 -5.91 -9.08
N VAL A 70 0.84 -6.88 -9.58
CA VAL A 70 1.21 -8.31 -9.67
C VAL A 70 1.01 -8.77 -11.11
N ASP A 71 2.04 -9.30 -11.76
CA ASP A 71 2.04 -9.70 -13.18
C ASP A 71 1.38 -8.64 -14.08
N ASP A 72 1.84 -7.40 -13.92
CA ASP A 72 1.30 -6.21 -14.56
C ASP A 72 -0.15 -5.81 -14.22
N LYS A 73 -0.85 -6.57 -13.39
CA LYS A 73 -2.22 -6.27 -12.94
C LYS A 73 -2.22 -5.42 -11.67
N VAL A 74 -3.11 -4.44 -11.63
CA VAL A 74 -3.36 -3.62 -10.44
C VAL A 74 -4.22 -4.40 -9.45
N VAL A 75 -3.75 -4.53 -8.22
CA VAL A 75 -4.48 -5.08 -7.08
C VAL A 75 -4.59 -3.98 -6.03
N ASP A 76 -5.81 -3.51 -5.80
CA ASP A 76 -6.11 -2.43 -4.85
C ASP A 76 -7.26 -2.84 -3.92
N VAL A 77 -6.90 -3.26 -2.71
CA VAL A 77 -7.81 -3.77 -1.67
C VAL A 77 -7.71 -2.93 -0.39
N SER A 78 -7.48 -1.63 -0.56
CA SER A 78 -7.22 -0.70 0.53
C SER A 78 -8.36 -0.65 1.55
N MET A 79 -9.61 -0.60 1.07
CA MET A 79 -10.81 -0.63 1.88
C MET A 79 -11.51 -1.99 1.73
N GLU A 80 -12.18 -2.45 2.78
CA GLU A 80 -13.06 -3.61 2.72
C GLU A 80 -14.32 -3.32 1.89
N PRO A 81 -14.99 -4.35 1.33
CA PRO A 81 -16.10 -4.16 0.39
C PRO A 81 -17.24 -3.28 0.90
N GLU A 82 -17.57 -3.33 2.19
CA GLU A 82 -18.64 -2.50 2.78
C GLU A 82 -18.24 -1.03 2.83
N LEU A 83 -16.98 -0.74 3.16
CA LEU A 83 -16.43 0.60 3.20
C LEU A 83 -16.28 1.16 1.77
N GLU A 84 -15.86 0.35 0.81
CA GLU A 84 -15.81 0.73 -0.61
C GLU A 84 -17.16 1.14 -1.17
N LYS A 85 -18.23 0.42 -0.83
CA LYS A 85 -19.61 0.74 -1.24
C LYS A 85 -20.07 2.08 -0.67
N THR A 86 -19.61 2.41 0.53
CA THR A 86 -20.03 3.62 1.27
C THR A 86 -19.23 4.85 0.87
N ILE A 87 -17.92 4.69 0.65
CA ILE A 87 -17.00 5.78 0.34
C ILE A 87 -16.80 5.90 -1.17
N TRP A 88 -16.05 4.96 -1.74
CA TRP A 88 -15.74 4.93 -3.17
C TRP A 88 -15.10 3.58 -3.53
N PRO A 89 -15.49 2.93 -4.65
CA PRO A 89 -14.85 1.70 -5.07
C PRO A 89 -13.36 1.90 -5.41
N ASN A 90 -12.48 0.99 -4.96
CA ASN A 90 -11.03 1.12 -5.18
C ASN A 90 -10.67 1.13 -6.68
N LYS A 91 -11.44 0.40 -7.50
CA LYS A 91 -11.29 0.36 -8.96
C LYS A 91 -11.48 1.72 -9.63
N ASN A 92 -12.20 2.65 -8.97
CA ASN A 92 -12.53 3.96 -9.49
C ASN A 92 -11.63 5.09 -8.94
N ILE A 93 -10.60 4.75 -8.15
CA ILE A 93 -9.65 5.74 -7.63
C ILE A 93 -8.77 6.25 -8.76
N LEU A 94 -8.72 7.57 -8.94
CA LEU A 94 -7.77 8.21 -9.85
C LEU A 94 -6.39 8.24 -9.17
N ARG A 95 -5.39 7.66 -9.84
CA ARG A 95 -4.01 7.54 -9.34
C ARG A 95 -3.09 8.46 -10.13
N LEU A 96 -2.59 9.50 -9.48
CA LEU A 96 -1.67 10.47 -10.07
C LEU A 96 -0.22 10.10 -9.72
N ALA A 97 0.68 10.25 -10.70
CA ALA A 97 2.12 10.00 -10.58
C ALA A 97 2.47 8.65 -9.91
N PRO A 98 1.98 7.49 -10.45
CA PRO A 98 2.31 6.20 -9.88
C PRO A 98 3.81 5.91 -10.02
N ILE A 99 4.45 5.56 -8.91
CA ILE A 99 5.86 5.19 -8.83
C ILE A 99 6.01 3.79 -8.23
N ASN A 100 6.98 3.03 -8.73
CA ASN A 100 7.32 1.74 -8.15
C ASN A 100 8.17 1.95 -6.89
N VAL A 101 7.53 1.93 -5.73
CA VAL A 101 8.22 2.16 -4.46
C VAL A 101 9.11 0.98 -4.06
N SER A 102 8.85 -0.23 -4.57
CA SER A 102 9.74 -1.38 -4.36
C SER A 102 11.11 -1.24 -5.03
N LYS A 103 11.25 -0.36 -6.03
CA LYS A 103 12.52 -0.11 -6.73
C LYS A 103 13.24 1.13 -6.21
N LEU A 104 12.64 1.88 -5.28
CA LEU A 104 13.30 3.01 -4.65
C LEU A 104 14.42 2.51 -3.74
N ARG A 105 15.58 3.14 -3.86
CA ARG A 105 16.70 2.91 -2.96
C ARG A 105 16.70 4.01 -1.90
N PRO A 106 16.96 3.68 -0.63
CA PRO A 106 17.24 4.71 0.37
C PRO A 106 18.39 5.59 -0.13
N MET A 107 18.29 6.91 0.08
CA MET A 107 19.38 7.83 -0.27
C MET A 107 20.66 7.48 0.50
N ASN A 108 20.52 7.16 1.79
CA ASN A 108 21.61 6.72 2.67
C ASN A 108 21.23 5.38 3.32
N PRO A 109 21.49 4.23 2.66
CA PRO A 109 21.06 2.91 3.16
C PRO A 109 21.71 2.52 4.49
N GLU A 110 22.92 3.03 4.77
CA GLU A 110 23.68 2.76 6.00
C GLU A 110 23.25 3.63 7.19
N GLU A 111 22.60 4.77 6.94
CA GLU A 111 22.30 5.76 7.98
C GLU A 111 20.88 5.63 8.53
N GLY A 112 19.96 5.05 7.75
CA GLY A 112 18.53 5.01 8.06
C GLY A 112 17.90 6.42 8.04
N PRO A 113 16.57 6.55 8.15
CA PRO A 113 15.95 7.86 8.34
C PRO A 113 16.39 8.45 9.69
N PRO A 114 16.55 9.78 9.81
CA PRO A 114 16.75 10.40 11.12
C PRO A 114 15.56 10.07 12.01
N LEU A 115 15.80 9.27 13.05
CA LEU A 115 14.78 8.92 14.02
C LEU A 115 14.62 10.06 15.03
N PRO A 116 13.39 10.40 15.45
CA PRO A 116 13.17 11.22 16.63
C PRO A 116 13.98 10.68 17.81
N ALA A 117 14.54 11.58 18.63
CA ALA A 117 15.47 11.21 19.72
C ALA A 117 14.89 10.18 20.71
N ALA A 118 13.56 10.07 20.79
CA ALA A 118 12.84 9.14 21.65
C ALA A 118 12.77 7.70 21.11
N LEU A 119 13.17 7.45 19.85
CA LEU A 119 13.14 6.10 19.26
C LEU A 119 14.53 5.45 19.30
N PRO A 120 14.61 4.13 19.49
CA PRO A 120 15.88 3.40 19.43
C PRO A 120 16.54 3.59 18.07
N LYS A 121 17.86 3.78 18.06
CA LYS A 121 18.66 3.96 16.83
C LYS A 121 18.40 2.85 15.82
N TRP A 122 18.48 3.18 14.53
CA TRP A 122 18.27 2.22 13.45
C TRP A 122 19.20 0.99 13.59
N PRO A 123 18.68 -0.25 13.44
CA PRO A 123 19.50 -1.44 13.49
C PRO A 123 20.47 -1.45 12.31
N GLY A 124 21.74 -1.16 12.58
CA GLY A 124 22.80 -0.95 11.59
C GLY A 124 23.95 -0.09 12.11
N ARG A 125 23.67 0.77 13.11
CA ARG A 125 24.65 1.71 13.67
C ARG A 125 25.78 1.11 14.51
N ASN A 126 25.75 -0.19 14.85
CA ASN A 126 26.72 -0.83 15.75
C ASN A 126 27.56 -1.91 15.05
N ARG A 127 28.27 -1.54 13.99
CA ARG A 127 29.42 -2.32 13.50
C ARG A 127 30.62 -1.40 13.30
N ARG A 128 31.18 -0.89 14.39
CA ARG A 128 32.60 -0.54 14.54
C ARG A 128 32.99 -0.76 15.99
#